data_AF-A0AAU0NU80-F1
#
_entry.id   AF-A0AAU0NU80-F1
#
_cell.length_a   1.000
_cell.length_b   1.000
_cell.length_c   1.000
_cell.angle_alpha   90.00
_cell.angle_beta   90.00
_cell.angle_gamma   90.00
#
_symmetry.space_group_name_H-M   'P 1'
#
loop_
_entity.id
_entity.type
_entity.pdbx_description
1 polymer ?
#
loop_
_entity_poly.entity_id
_entity_poly.type
_entity_poly.pdbx_seq_one_letter_code
_entity_poly.pdbx_strand_id
1 'polypeptide(L)' 'MRDIKRIDILLDLLREYWSKNPDLRLGQILNIVASVEDVDVFYLEDDKVIDFIRKNLNK' A
#
# COMPACT_ATOMS: atom_id res chain seq x y z
N MET A 1 4.12 5.67 -13.11
CA MET A 1 5.08 5.20 -14.17
C MET A 1 5.30 3.70 -14.05
N ARG A 2 5.23 2.92 -15.15
CA ARG A 2 5.25 1.44 -15.12
C ARG A 2 6.67 0.83 -15.01
N ASP A 3 7.45 1.22 -14.02
CA ASP A 3 8.77 0.62 -13.74
C ASP A 3 8.63 -0.76 -13.08
N ILE A 4 9.20 -1.81 -13.66
CA ILE A 4 9.13 -3.19 -13.15
C ILE A 4 9.61 -3.28 -11.70
N LYS A 5 10.65 -2.51 -11.32
CA LYS A 5 11.23 -2.54 -9.97
C LYS A 5 10.25 -2.10 -8.89
N ARG A 6 9.21 -1.33 -9.25
CA ARG A 6 8.19 -0.86 -8.28
C ARG A 6 7.39 -2.01 -7.68
N ILE A 7 7.24 -3.12 -8.42
CA ILE A 7 6.44 -4.27 -7.99
C ILE A 7 7.09 -4.90 -6.76
N ASP A 8 8.39 -5.20 -6.84
CA ASP A 8 9.12 -5.81 -5.73
C ASP A 8 9.13 -4.90 -4.50
N ILE A 9 9.38 -3.59 -4.70
CA ILE A 9 9.36 -2.59 -3.62
C ILE A 9 7.99 -2.54 -2.92
N LEU A 10 6.91 -2.52 -3.70
CA LEU A 10 5.54 -2.50 -3.17
C LEU A 10 5.24 -3.79 -2.39
N LEU A 11 5.57 -4.96 -2.95
CA LEU A 11 5.29 -6.24 -2.32
C LEU A 11 6.08 -6.44 -1.02
N ASP A 12 7.34 -5.99 -0.96
CA ASP A 12 8.15 -6.06 0.25
C ASP A 12 7.58 -5.17 1.36
N LEU A 13 7.17 -3.95 1.03
CA LEU A 13 6.54 -3.03 1.98
C LEU A 13 5.16 -3.53 2.44
N LEU A 14 4.34 -4.05 1.52
CA LEU A 14 3.06 -4.66 1.86
C LEU A 14 3.26 -5.86 2.79
N ARG A 15 4.26 -6.72 2.52
CA ARG A 15 4.57 -7.85 3.38
C ARG A 15 4.91 -7.39 4.80
N GLU A 16 5.78 -6.39 4.94
CA GLU A 16 6.17 -5.89 6.25
C GLU A 16 4.97 -5.30 7.01
N TYR A 17 4.23 -4.39 6.37
CA TYR A 17 3.09 -3.71 6.98
C TYR A 17 1.97 -4.69 7.34
N TRP A 18 1.66 -5.62 6.45
CA TRP A 18 0.59 -6.59 6.66
C TRP A 18 0.96 -7.60 7.76
N SER A 19 2.23 -8.01 7.86
CA SER A 19 2.70 -8.87 8.96
C SER A 19 2.57 -8.21 10.33
N LYS A 20 2.68 -6.87 10.40
CA LYS A 20 2.45 -6.10 11.63
C LYS A 20 0.96 -5.87 11.93
N ASN A 21 0.07 -6.05 10.94
CA ASN A 21 -1.36 -5.80 11.04
C ASN A 21 -2.16 -7.02 10.50
N PRO A 22 -2.03 -8.21 11.13
CA PRO A 22 -2.55 -9.46 10.58
C PRO A 22 -4.08 -9.51 10.49
N ASP A 23 -4.79 -8.65 11.21
CA ASP A 23 -6.25 -8.56 11.19
C ASP A 23 -6.80 -7.96 9.89
N LEU A 24 -6.00 -7.17 9.19
CA LEU A 24 -6.38 -6.61 7.90
C LEU A 24 -6.23 -7.68 6.81
N ARG A 25 -7.05 -7.59 5.76
CA ARG A 25 -6.84 -8.30 4.50
C ARG A 25 -6.18 -7.36 3.50
N LEU A 26 -5.42 -7.87 2.53
CA LEU A 26 -4.79 -7.06 1.48
C LEU A 26 -5.76 -6.05 0.83
N GLY A 27 -6.96 -6.50 0.45
CA GLY A 27 -7.97 -5.61 -0.14
C GLY A 27 -8.44 -4.49 0.80
N GLN A 28 -8.45 -4.71 2.12
CA GLN A 28 -8.76 -3.66 3.09
C GLN A 28 -7.62 -2.66 3.21
N ILE A 29 -6.36 -3.13 3.19
CA ILE A 29 -5.19 -2.24 3.16
C ILE A 29 -5.28 -1.30 1.97
N LEU A 30 -5.49 -1.84 0.76
CA LEU A 30 -5.61 -1.04 -0.46
C LEU A 30 -6.80 -0.06 -0.41
N ASN A 31 -7.95 -0.48 0.11
CA ASN A 31 -9.11 0.41 0.28
C ASN A 31 -8.87 1.53 1.30
N ILE A 32 -8.13 1.27 2.38
CA ILE A 32 -7.74 2.31 3.34
C ILE A 32 -6.88 3.37 2.64
N VAL A 33 -5.88 2.95 1.85
CA VAL A 33 -5.04 3.89 1.11
C VAL A 33 -5.88 4.67 0.09
N ALA A 34 -6.73 3.99 -0.68
CA ALA A 34 -7.62 4.62 -1.66
C ALA A 34 -8.52 5.68 -1.01
N SER A 35 -9.08 5.37 0.16
CA SER A 35 -9.90 6.31 0.93
C SER A 35 -9.12 7.51 1.47
N VAL A 36 -7.83 7.35 1.79
CA VAL A 36 -6.98 8.46 2.26
C VAL A 36 -6.56 9.38 1.11
N GLU A 37 -6.33 8.81 -0.07
CA GLU A 37 -5.98 9.55 -1.28
C GLU A 37 -7.20 10.11 -2.03
N ASP A 38 -8.42 9.82 -1.54
CA ASP A 38 -9.70 10.23 -2.15
C ASP A 38 -9.83 9.79 -3.63
N VAL A 39 -9.45 8.54 -3.90
CA VAL A 39 -9.53 7.91 -5.22
C VAL A 39 -10.22 6.56 -5.14
N ASP A 40 -10.86 6.14 -6.22
CA ASP A 40 -11.34 4.77 -6.35
C ASP A 40 -10.14 3.80 -6.43
N VAL A 41 -10.26 2.65 -5.76
CA VAL A 41 -9.17 1.66 -5.62
C VAL A 41 -8.66 1.12 -6.95
N PHE A 42 -9.46 1.11 -8.02
CA PHE A 42 -9.03 0.69 -9.35
C PHE A 42 -8.13 1.72 -10.05
N TYR A 43 -8.11 2.98 -9.57
CA TYR A 43 -7.22 4.04 -10.06
C TYR A 43 -6.09 4.37 -9.07
N LEU A 44 -5.99 3.63 -7.97
CA LEU A 44 -4.92 3.82 -7.00
C LEU A 44 -3.56 3.44 -7.60
N GLU A 45 -2.60 4.35 -7.53
CA GLU A 45 -1.24 4.13 -8.01
C GLU A 45 -0.32 3.52 -6.93
N ASP A 46 0.64 2.68 -7.35
CA ASP A 46 1.57 1.97 -6.47
C ASP A 46 2.40 2.90 -5.57
N ASP A 47 2.78 4.08 -6.08
CA ASP A 47 3.58 5.07 -5.35
C ASP A 47 2.83 5.63 -4.14
N LYS A 48 1.51 5.84 -4.26
CA LYS A 48 0.65 6.26 -3.16
C LYS A 48 0.55 5.20 -2.07
N VAL A 49 0.45 3.93 -2.45
CA VAL A 49 0.48 2.81 -1.51
C VAL A 49 1.81 2.74 -0.78
N ILE A 50 2.92 2.87 -1.50
CA ILE A 50 4.27 2.89 -0.94
C ILE A 50 4.43 4.03 0.08
N ASP A 51 4.03 5.25 -0.28
CA ASP A 51 4.16 6.42 0.58
C ASP A 51 3.30 6.32 1.84
N PHE A 52 2.06 5.83 1.72
CA PHE A 52 1.20 5.56 2.86
C PHE A 52 1.83 4.54 3.81
N ILE A 53 2.30 3.40 3.28
CA ILE A 53 2.89 2.34 4.10
C ILE A 53 4.14 2.86 4.82
N ARG A 54 5.04 3.56 4.13
CA ARG A 54 6.25 4.14 4.73
C ARG A 54 5.95 5.09 5.89
N LYS A 55 4.90 5.90 5.77
CA LYS A 55 4.45 6.83 6.83
C LYS A 55 3.88 6.10 8.05
N ASN A 56 3.35 4.90 7.88
CA ASN A 56 2.67 4.15 8.95
C ASN A 56 3.48 2.95 9.46
N LEU A 57 4.64 2.63 8.88
CA LEU A 57 5.58 1.63 9.40
C LEU A 57 6.41 2.14 10.60
N ASN A 58 6.59 3.46 10.69
CA ASN A 58 7.40 4.13 11.72
C ASN A 58 6.57 4.76 12.85
N LYS A 59 5.28 4.47 12.89
CA LYS A 59 4.37 4.85 13.99
C LYS A 59 4.14 3.63 14.86
#